data_AF-A0A928L524-F1
#
_entry.id   AF-A0A928L524-F1
#
_cell.length_a   1.000
_cell.length_b   1.000
_cell.length_c   1.000
_cell.angle_alpha   90.00
_cell.angle_beta   90.00
_cell.angle_gamma   90.00
#
_symmetry.space_group_name_H-M   'P 1'
#
loop_
_entity.id
_entity.type
_entity.pdbx_description
1 polymer ?
#
loop_
_entity_poly.entity_id
_entity_poly.type
_entity_poly.pdbx_seq_one_letter_code
_entity_poly.pdbx_strand_id
1 'polypeptide(L)'
;MRSYYFTFGYGAGHPFNGGWIIVKSQNIEIAQRIYQLYFPDKSDSNELNCSMIYTENEFKRTQMYKNGNYGKRCHGIIEFKQFKQKAV
;
A
#
# COMPACT_ATOMS: atom_id res chain seq x y z
N MET A 1 6.68 9.66 9.31
CA MET A 1 5.79 8.56 8.83
C MET A 1 6.66 7.42 8.34
N ARG A 2 6.21 6.18 8.51
CA ARG A 2 6.84 4.94 8.00
C ARG A 2 6.19 4.56 6.68
N SER A 3 6.89 3.77 5.85
CA SER A 3 6.35 3.21 4.61
C SER A 3 5.84 1.78 4.81
N TYR A 4 4.62 1.53 4.34
CA TYR A 4 4.01 0.21 4.25
C TYR A 4 3.71 -0.11 2.78
N TYR A 5 4.07 -1.31 2.35
CA TYR A 5 4.01 -1.75 0.96
C TYR A 5 2.91 -2.79 0.79
N PHE A 6 1.86 -2.44 0.07
CA PHE A 6 0.71 -3.29 -0.24
C PHE A 6 0.93 -3.89 -1.62
N THR A 7 1.23 -5.18 -1.67
CA THR A 7 1.62 -5.89 -2.90
C THR A 7 0.43 -6.57 -3.57
N PHE A 8 0.52 -6.80 -4.89
CA PHE A 8 -0.58 -7.41 -5.66
C PHE A 8 -0.12 -8.64 -6.42
N GLY A 9 -0.97 -9.67 -6.42
CA GLY A 9 -0.83 -10.84 -7.27
C GLY A 9 -1.43 -10.61 -8.65
N TYR A 10 -1.90 -11.69 -9.26
CA TYR A 10 -2.67 -11.66 -10.49
C TYR A 10 -4.08 -12.15 -10.20
N GLY A 11 -5.10 -11.37 -10.51
CA GLY A 11 -6.49 -11.78 -10.28
C GLY A 11 -7.47 -10.62 -10.25
N ALA A 12 -8.74 -10.93 -10.54
CA ALA A 12 -9.81 -9.93 -10.66
C ALA A 12 -10.12 -9.18 -9.35
N GLY A 13 -9.60 -9.61 -8.20
CA GLY A 13 -9.82 -8.99 -6.89
C GLY A 13 -8.92 -7.80 -6.59
N HIS A 14 -7.71 -7.72 -7.17
CA HIS A 14 -6.74 -6.67 -6.85
C HIS A 14 -7.00 -5.36 -7.63
N PRO A 15 -6.64 -4.19 -7.07
CA PRO A 15 -6.70 -2.92 -7.81
C PRO A 15 -5.75 -2.88 -9.02
N PHE A 16 -4.64 -3.62 -8.94
CA PHE A 16 -3.65 -3.75 -9.99
C PHE A 16 -3.21 -5.21 -10.14
N ASN A 17 -2.81 -5.62 -11.34
CA ASN A 17 -2.11 -6.88 -11.56
C ASN A 17 -0.60 -6.66 -11.39
N GLY A 18 -0.01 -7.27 -10.35
CA GLY A 18 1.39 -7.08 -9.99
C GLY A 18 1.70 -5.70 -9.37
N GLY A 19 2.94 -5.52 -8.94
CA GLY A 19 3.41 -4.25 -8.35
C GLY A 19 2.95 -4.05 -6.91
N TRP A 20 2.93 -2.79 -6.47
CA TRP A 20 2.53 -2.39 -5.11
C TRP A 20 2.10 -0.93 -4.99
N ILE A 21 1.37 -0.60 -3.93
CA ILE A 21 1.14 0.76 -3.43
C ILE A 21 1.97 0.98 -2.16
N ILE A 22 2.46 2.21 -1.97
CA ILE A 22 3.11 2.62 -0.72
C ILE A 22 2.15 3.51 0.07
N VAL A 23 1.87 3.16 1.32
CA VAL A 23 1.12 4.03 2.24
C VAL A 23 2.07 4.56 3.30
N LYS A 24 2.12 5.89 3.46
CA LYS A 24 2.85 6.56 4.53
C LYS A 24 1.95 6.69 5.75
N SER A 25 2.33 6.08 6.87
CA SER A 25 1.52 6.04 8.09
C SER A 25 2.37 5.97 9.36
N GLN A 26 1.75 6.14 10.53
CA GLN A 26 2.42 5.96 11.83
C GLN A 26 2.62 4.49 12.17
N ASN A 27 1.61 3.66 11.88
CA ASN A 27 1.59 2.22 12.13
C ASN A 27 0.85 1.48 11.01
N ILE A 28 0.89 0.14 11.06
CA ILE A 28 0.30 -0.71 10.02
C ILE A 28 -1.22 -0.66 10.04
N GLU A 29 -1.83 -0.55 11.22
CA GLU A 29 -3.29 -0.53 11.40
C GLU A 29 -3.90 0.72 10.74
N ILE A 30 -3.27 1.89 10.93
CA ILE A 30 -3.65 3.13 10.26
C ILE A 30 -3.35 3.04 8.76
N ALA A 31 -2.26 2.38 8.36
CA ALA A 31 -1.94 2.21 6.94
C ALA A 31 -3.01 1.38 6.21
N GLN A 32 -3.51 0.31 6.84
CA GLN A 32 -4.58 -0.54 6.32
C GLN A 32 -5.88 0.25 6.16
N ARG A 33 -6.28 1.02 7.19
CA ARG A 33 -7.46 1.88 7.11
C ARG A 33 -7.34 2.93 6.01
N ILE A 34 -6.18 3.58 5.90
CA ILE A 34 -5.92 4.54 4.82
C ILE A 34 -6.03 3.84 3.46
N TYR A 35 -5.42 2.67 3.31
CA TYR A 35 -5.48 1.90 2.07
C TYR A 35 -6.93 1.58 1.66
N GLN A 36 -7.77 1.14 2.60
CA GLN A 36 -9.19 0.82 2.36
C GLN A 36 -10.00 2.02 1.85
N LEU A 37 -9.67 3.24 2.28
CA LEU A 37 -10.35 4.44 1.79
C LEU A 37 -10.11 4.69 0.28
N TYR A 38 -8.96 4.27 -0.25
CA TYR A 38 -8.60 4.43 -1.66
C TYR A 38 -8.93 3.20 -2.51
N PHE A 39 -8.86 2.01 -1.90
CA PHE A 39 -9.09 0.73 -2.55
C PHE A 39 -10.09 -0.10 -1.74
N PRO A 40 -11.38 0.28 -1.74
CA PRO A 40 -12.39 -0.41 -0.94
C PRO A 40 -12.52 -1.88 -1.34
N ASP A 41 -12.82 -2.71 -0.35
CA ASP A 41 -12.97 -4.15 -0.52
C ASP A 41 -14.22 -4.46 -1.37
N LYS A 42 -14.16 -5.50 -2.21
CA LYS A 42 -15.23 -5.84 -3.15
C LYS A 42 -16.41 -6.59 -2.51
N SER A 43 -16.25 -7.05 -1.27
CA SER A 43 -17.23 -7.82 -0.50
C SER A 43 -17.13 -7.50 0.99
N ASP A 44 -18.18 -7.78 1.77
CA ASP A 44 -18.24 -7.61 3.24
C ASP A 44 -17.20 -8.44 4.04
N SER A 45 -16.35 -9.20 3.34
CA SER A 45 -15.13 -9.73 3.88
C SER A 45 -14.22 -8.54 4.20
N ASN A 46 -13.91 -8.30 5.47
CA ASN A 46 -12.91 -7.32 5.95
C ASN A 46 -11.47 -7.63 5.47
N GLU A 47 -11.31 -8.21 4.29
CA GLU A 47 -10.06 -8.62 3.67
C GLU A 47 -9.64 -7.57 2.65
N LEU A 48 -8.47 -6.98 2.90
CA LEU A 48 -7.86 -6.02 2.01
C LEU A 48 -7.61 -6.65 0.65
N ASN A 49 -7.98 -5.95 -0.42
CA ASN A 49 -7.72 -6.35 -1.80
C ASN A 49 -6.22 -6.33 -2.23
N CYS A 50 -5.29 -6.67 -1.33
CA CYS A 50 -3.86 -6.84 -1.57
C CYS A 50 -3.40 -8.27 -1.21
N SER A 51 -2.29 -8.73 -1.77
CA SER A 51 -1.75 -10.06 -1.45
C SER A 51 -1.02 -10.10 -0.10
N MET A 52 -0.11 -9.16 0.12
CA MET A 52 0.68 -9.08 1.35
C MET A 52 1.04 -7.62 1.66
N ILE A 53 1.20 -7.34 2.95
CA ILE A 53 1.64 -6.05 3.48
C ILE A 53 3.02 -6.22 4.10
N TYR A 54 3.93 -5.31 3.77
CA TYR A 54 5.28 -5.30 4.31
C TYR A 54 5.63 -3.94 4.92
N THR A 55 6.37 -3.94 6.02
CA THR A 55 7.17 -2.78 6.40
C THR A 55 8.26 -2.53 5.36
N GLU A 56 8.83 -1.33 5.33
CA GLU A 56 9.93 -1.01 4.42
C GLU A 56 11.13 -1.95 4.54
N ASN A 57 11.50 -2.33 5.76
CA ASN A 57 12.64 -3.21 6.00
C ASN A 57 12.38 -4.63 5.50
N GLU A 58 11.16 -5.14 5.65
CA GLU A 58 10.77 -6.44 5.11
C GLU A 58 10.70 -6.39 3.59
N PHE A 59 10.10 -5.35 3.02
CA PHE A 59 9.92 -5.22 1.57
C PHE A 59 11.27 -5.17 0.84
N LYS A 60 12.24 -4.40 1.36
CA LYS A 60 13.59 -4.29 0.79
C LYS A 60 14.35 -5.62 0.71
N ARG A 61 13.97 -6.61 1.51
CA ARG A 61 14.57 -7.96 1.50
C ARG A 61 13.96 -8.87 0.42
N THR A 62 12.82 -8.51 -0.15
CA THR A 62 12.14 -9.31 -1.17
C THR A 62 12.77 -9.17 -2.56
N GLN A 63 12.55 -10.15 -3.44
CA GLN A 63 12.87 -10.00 -4.87
C GLN A 63 11.99 -8.95 -5.55
N MET A 64 10.80 -8.67 -5.02
CA MET A 64 9.90 -7.64 -5.56
C MET A 64 10.55 -6.25 -5.53
N TYR A 65 11.28 -5.93 -4.46
CA TYR A 65 12.00 -4.66 -4.37
C TYR A 65 13.10 -4.53 -5.44
N LYS A 66 13.82 -5.62 -5.73
CA LYS A 66 14.94 -5.63 -6.68
C LYS A 66 14.45 -5.69 -8.14
N ASN A 67 13.57 -6.64 -8.43
CA ASN A 67 13.21 -7.04 -9.78
C ASN A 67 11.81 -6.57 -10.20
N GLY A 68 11.04 -5.98 -9.28
CA GLY A 68 9.62 -5.75 -9.47
C GLY A 68 8.79 -6.99 -9.11
N ASN A 69 7.48 -6.80 -9.07
CA ASN A 69 6.50 -7.82 -8.75
C ASN A 69 5.62 -8.06 -9.99
N TYR A 70 5.73 -9.24 -10.61
CA TYR A 70 5.12 -9.57 -11.91
C TYR A 70 5.43 -8.55 -13.02
N GLY A 71 6.68 -8.08 -13.09
CA GLY A 71 7.11 -7.07 -14.09
C GLY A 71 6.59 -5.66 -13.84
N LYS A 72 5.90 -5.41 -12.72
CA LYS A 72 5.41 -4.10 -12.30
C LYS A 72 6.13 -3.62 -11.05
N ARG A 73 6.08 -2.31 -10.78
CA ARG A 73 6.71 -1.69 -9.60
C ARG A 73 5.67 -0.90 -8.80
N CYS A 74 6.07 0.22 -8.21
CA CYS A 74 5.18 1.10 -7.46
C CYS A 74 4.14 1.74 -8.39
N HIS A 75 2.87 1.61 -8.05
CA HIS A 75 1.75 2.26 -8.75
C HIS A 75 1.39 3.63 -8.17
N GLY A 76 1.86 3.93 -6.96
CA GLY A 76 1.54 5.19 -6.29
C GLY A 76 1.93 5.21 -4.83
N ILE A 77 1.92 6.42 -4.26
CA ILE A 77 2.20 6.70 -2.86
C ILE A 77 1.00 7.46 -2.28
N ILE A 78 0.42 6.95 -1.20
CA ILE A 78 -0.60 7.65 -0.42
C ILE A 78 0.09 8.26 0.80
N GLU A 79 0.11 9.59 0.87
CA GLU A 79 0.66 10.34 2.00
C GLU A 79 -0.22 11.54 2.36
N PHE A 80 -0.42 11.77 3.66
CA PHE A 80 -1.10 12.95 4.16
C PHE A 80 -0.08 13.96 4.66
N LYS A 81 -0.01 15.12 4.00
CA LYS A 81 0.78 16.24 4.51
C LYS A 81 -0.08 17.07 5.43
N GLN A 82 0.38 17.29 6.65
CA GLN A 82 -0.26 18.25 7.52
C GLN A 82 -0.03 19.65 6.94
N PHE A 83 -1.10 20.32 6.54
CA PHE A 83 -1.03 21.73 6.20
C PHE A 83 -0.84 22.51 7.51
N LYS A 84 0.28 23.23 7.63
CA LYS A 84 0.41 24.22 8.69
C LYS A 84 -0.55 25.36 8.34
N GLN A 85 -1.57 25.57 9.15
CA GLN A 85 -2.33 26.82 9.10
C GLN A 85 -1.33 27.94 9.43
N LYS A 86 -1.20 28.92 8.54
CA LYS A 86 -0.53 30.17 8.89
C LYS A 86 -1.35 30.79 10.02
N ALA A 87 -0.72 31.06 11.15
CA ALA A 87 -1.33 31.89 12.18
C ALA A 87 -1.70 33.24 11.52
N VAL A 88 -2.98 33.61 11.62
CA VAL A 88 -3.48 34.93 11.24
C VAL A 88 -3.04 35.93 12.29
#